data_AF-A0A936NTA1-F1
#
_entry.id   AF-A0A936NTA1-F1
#
_cell.length_a   1.000
_cell.length_b   1.000
_cell.length_c   1.000
_cell.angle_alpha   90.00
_cell.angle_beta   90.00
_cell.angle_gamma   90.00
#
_symmetry.space_group_name_H-M   'P 1'
#
loop_
_entity.id
_entity.type
_entity.pdbx_description
1 polymer ?
#
loop_
_entity_poly.entity_id
_entity_poly.type
_entity_poly.pdbx_seq_one_letter_code
_entity_poly.pdbx_strand_id
1 'polypeptide(L)' 'MTYASAWIASARITNWLLIVDAIFRAILNAKPGDVILIAGKGHETYQILPTGNIHFDDREVASEALAERKALRSQ' A
#
# COMPACT_ATOMS: atom_id res chain seq x y z
N MET A 1 -10.41 9.40 -38.57
CA MET A 1 -9.51 10.53 -38.21
C MET A 1 -10.43 11.56 -37.57
N THR A 2 -10.40 11.87 -36.27
CA THR A 2 -9.27 12.14 -35.37
C THR A 2 -9.64 11.87 -33.89
N TYR A 3 -8.67 11.31 -33.17
CA TYR A 3 -8.36 11.35 -31.73
C TYR A 3 -9.47 11.71 -30.71
N ALA A 4 -10.06 10.68 -30.08
CA ALA A 4 -10.80 10.84 -28.81
C ALA A 4 -10.58 9.65 -27.85
N SER A 5 -9.36 9.10 -27.78
CA SER A 5 -9.07 7.92 -26.94
C SER A 5 -7.85 8.05 -26.02
N ALA A 6 -7.37 9.26 -25.75
CA ALA A 6 -6.13 9.48 -24.97
C ALA A 6 -6.32 9.73 -23.46
N TRP A 7 -7.52 9.58 -22.89
CA TRP A 7 -7.78 9.99 -21.49
C TRP A 7 -8.13 8.87 -20.49
N ILE A 8 -7.91 7.58 -20.81
CA ILE A 8 -8.13 6.47 -19.85
C ILE A 8 -6.94 5.49 -19.82
N ALA A 9 -5.72 6.02 -19.84
CA ALA A 9 -4.51 5.19 -19.69
C ALA A 9 -3.49 5.74 -18.67
N SER A 10 -3.91 6.60 -17.73
CA SER A 10 -3.01 7.21 -16.73
C SER A 10 -3.34 6.85 -15.28
N ALA A 11 -4.25 5.88 -15.04
CA ALA A 11 -4.64 5.45 -13.69
C ALA A 11 -4.21 4.01 -13.33
N ARG A 12 -3.48 3.30 -14.21
CA ARG A 12 -3.21 1.85 -14.05
C ARG A 12 -1.78 1.49 -13.60
N ILE A 13 -0.91 2.48 -13.35
CA ILE A 13 0.45 2.24 -12.83
C ILE A 13 0.54 2.51 -11.31
N THR A 14 -0.47 3.11 -10.70
CA THR A 14 -0.41 3.64 -9.33
C THR A 14 -1.02 2.73 -8.25
N ASN A 15 -1.25 1.44 -8.47
CA ASN A 15 -1.79 0.62 -7.37
C ASN A 15 -0.77 0.37 -6.25
N TRP A 16 0.53 0.39 -6.56
CA TRP A 16 1.59 0.12 -5.58
C TRP A 16 1.69 1.18 -4.49
N LEU A 17 1.82 2.44 -4.92
CA LEU A 17 2.02 3.56 -4.00
C LEU A 17 0.81 3.74 -3.07
N LEU A 18 -0.38 3.37 -3.55
CA LEU A 18 -1.62 3.49 -2.79
C LEU A 18 -1.72 2.50 -1.63
N ILE A 19 -1.29 1.24 -1.80
CA ILE A 19 -1.36 0.25 -0.71
C ILE A 19 -0.38 0.61 0.40
N VAL A 20 0.87 0.94 0.03
CA VAL A 20 1.90 1.34 1.01
C VAL A 20 1.44 2.58 1.77
N ASP A 21 1.02 3.63 1.07
CA ASP A 21 0.55 4.87 1.70
C ASP A 21 -0.67 4.62 2.62
N ALA A 22 -1.61 3.75 2.22
CA ALA A 22 -2.77 3.40 3.05
C ALA A 22 -2.37 2.69 4.34
N ILE A 23 -1.46 1.70 4.27
CA ILE A 23 -0.95 0.98 5.44
C ILE A 23 -0.23 1.93 6.39
N PHE A 24 0.67 2.77 5.87
CA PHE A 24 1.39 3.76 6.67
C PHE A 24 0.44 4.75 7.33
N ARG A 25 -0.50 5.33 6.57
CA ARG A 25 -1.48 6.26 7.12
C ARG A 25 -2.34 5.62 8.20
N ALA A 26 -2.82 4.40 8.00
CA ALA A 26 -3.62 3.71 9.00
C ALA A 26 -2.81 3.52 10.30
N ILE A 27 -1.59 3.01 10.19
CA ILE A 27 -0.75 2.68 11.35
C ILE A 27 -0.28 3.94 12.09
N LEU A 28 0.18 4.96 11.37
CA LEU A 28 0.69 6.19 11.98
C LEU A 28 -0.42 7.00 12.67
N ASN A 29 -1.65 6.97 12.13
CA ASN A 29 -2.78 7.72 12.70
C ASN A 29 -3.56 6.96 13.78
N ALA A 30 -3.36 5.64 13.92
CA ALA A 30 -4.08 4.86 14.93
C ALA A 30 -3.79 5.34 16.36
N LYS A 31 -4.81 5.24 17.20
CA LYS A 31 -4.77 5.59 18.62
C LYS A 31 -4.59 4.33 19.49
N PRO A 32 -4.21 4.49 20.77
CA PRO A 32 -4.18 3.36 21.69
C PRO A 32 -5.57 2.69 21.78
N GLY A 33 -5.60 1.38 21.62
CA GLY A 33 -6.84 0.59 21.60
C GLY A 33 -7.45 0.36 20.22
N ASP A 34 -6.98 1.06 19.18
CA ASP A 34 -7.43 0.81 17.80
C ASP A 34 -6.88 -0.52 17.27
N VAL A 35 -7.68 -1.20 16.45
CA VAL A 35 -7.28 -2.40 15.71
C VAL A 35 -7.34 -2.10 14.21
N ILE A 36 -6.26 -2.40 13.50
CA ILE A 36 -6.18 -2.29 12.04
C ILE A 36 -6.20 -3.69 11.45
N LEU A 37 -7.12 -3.93 10.52
CA LEU A 37 -7.19 -5.16 9.72
C LEU A 37 -6.79 -4.83 8.27
N ILE A 38 -5.71 -5.44 7.79
CA ILE A 38 -5.33 -5.42 6.37
C ILE A 38 -5.93 -6.68 5.74
N ALA A 39 -6.79 -6.51 4.74
CA ALA A 39 -7.52 -7.60 4.10
C ALA A 39 -7.42 -7.52 2.56
N GLY A 40 -7.47 -8.67 1.90
CA GLY A 40 -7.48 -8.77 0.43
C GLY A 40 -6.48 -9.78 -0.13
N LYS A 41 -5.21 -9.73 0.30
CA LYS A 41 -4.14 -10.63 -0.18
C LYS A 41 -4.06 -11.97 0.52
N GLY A 42 -4.41 -12.05 1.81
CA GLY A 42 -4.20 -13.29 2.59
C GLY A 42 -2.71 -13.64 2.74
N HIS A 43 -2.31 -14.86 2.36
CA HIS A 43 -0.91 -15.34 2.46
C HIS A 43 -0.05 -14.99 1.22
N GLU A 44 -0.58 -14.20 0.29
CA GLU A 44 0.12 -13.82 -0.94
C GLU A 44 1.25 -12.83 -0.66
N THR A 45 2.43 -13.09 -1.25
CA THR A 45 3.65 -12.27 -1.09
C THR A 45 4.10 -11.60 -2.39
N TYR A 46 3.16 -11.40 -3.31
CA TYR A 46 3.43 -10.73 -4.58
C TYR A 46 2.30 -9.80 -4.96
N GLN A 47 2.61 -8.77 -5.75
CA GLN A 47 1.64 -7.93 -6.41
C GLN A 47 1.61 -8.23 -7.90
N ILE A 48 0.42 -8.49 -8.42
CA ILE A 48 0.21 -8.63 -9.86
C ILE A 48 0.11 -7.21 -10.45
N LEU A 49 1.01 -6.91 -11.38
CA LEU A 49 0.98 -5.72 -12.23
C LEU A 49 0.78 -6.13 -13.69
N PRO A 50 0.35 -5.21 -14.58
CA PRO A 50 0.26 -5.51 -16.01
C PRO A 50 1.59 -5.98 -16.63
N THR A 51 2.72 -5.62 -16.02
CA THR A 51 4.08 -5.94 -16.47
C THR A 51 4.64 -7.22 -15.86
N GLY A 52 3.91 -7.88 -14.96
CA GLY A 52 4.35 -9.09 -14.27
C GLY A 52 4.13 -9.03 -12.76
N ASN A 53 4.58 -10.08 -12.08
CA ASN A 53 4.49 -10.19 -10.63
C ASN A 53 5.75 -9.59 -10.00
N ILE A 54 5.58 -8.80 -8.95
CA ILE A 54 6.68 -8.26 -8.14
C ILE A 54 6.52 -8.71 -6.69
N HIS A 55 7.63 -8.90 -5.98
CA HIS A 55 7.62 -9.23 -4.56
C HIS A 55 6.93 -8.12 -3.77
N PHE A 56 5.92 -8.47 -2.97
CA PHE A 56 5.20 -7.52 -2.11
C PHE A 56 4.39 -8.23 -1.04
N ASP A 57 4.68 -7.90 0.21
CA ASP A 57 4.01 -8.46 1.38
C ASP A 57 3.48 -7.34 2.28
N ASP A 58 2.17 -7.30 2.50
CA ASP A 58 1.52 -6.32 3.38
C ASP A 58 2.11 -6.35 4.81
N ARG A 59 2.60 -7.52 5.25
CA ARG A 59 3.18 -7.71 6.59
C ARG A 59 4.52 -7.01 6.73
N GLU A 60 5.34 -7.01 5.66
CA GLU A 60 6.62 -6.30 5.63
C GLU A 60 6.36 -4.79 5.73
N VAL A 61 5.46 -4.27 4.90
CA VAL A 61 5.07 -2.85 4.90
C VAL A 61 4.49 -2.42 6.26
N ALA A 62 3.63 -3.24 6.87
CA ALA A 62 3.07 -2.96 8.18
C ALA A 62 4.14 -2.96 9.28
N SER A 63 5.11 -3.86 9.21
CA SER A 63 6.25 -3.92 10.15
C SER A 63 7.11 -2.66 10.05
N GLU A 64 7.39 -2.17 8.84
CA GLU A 64 8.12 -0.92 8.62
C GLU A 64 7.39 0.28 9.21
N ALA A 65 6.08 0.43 8.93
CA ALA A 65 5.27 1.51 9.47
C ALA A 65 5.19 1.48 11.02
N LEU A 66 5.12 0.29 11.62
CA LEU A 66 5.16 0.13 13.08
C LEU A 66 6.52 0.54 13.67
N ALA A 67 7.62 0.18 13.01
CA ALA A 67 8.97 0.57 13.42
C ALA A 67 9.14 2.10 13.39
N GLU A 68 8.69 2.75 12.32
CA GLU A 68 8.70 4.21 12.21
C GLU A 68 7.85 4.87 13.30
N ARG A 69 6.62 4.39 13.51
CA ARG A 69 5.74 4.89 14.58
C ARG A 69 6.41 4.80 15.95
N LYS A 70 7.15 3.72 16.22
CA LYS A 70 7.89 3.54 17.48
C LYS A 70 9.02 4.57 17.58
N ALA A 71 9.79 4.79 16.51
CA ALA A 71 10.86 5.77 16.46
C ALA A 71 10.33 7.20 16.71
N LEU A 72 9.22 7.59 16.09
CA LEU A 72 8.59 8.91 16.27
C LEU A 72 8.06 9.15 17.69
N ARG A 73 7.64 8.09 18.39
CA ARG A 73 7.14 8.16 19.78
C ARG A 73 8.23 8.08 20.84
N SER A 74 9.46 7.76 20.43
CA SER A 74 10.61 7.66 21.33
C SER A 74 11.44 8.96 21.36
N GLN A 75 10.99 9.98 20.62
CA GLN A 75 11.47 11.36 20.62
C GLN A 75 10.56 12.21 21.51
#